data_AF-A0A7C3FM09-F1
#
_entry.id   AF-A0A7C3FM09-F1
#
_cell.length_a   1.000
_cell.length_b   1.000
_cell.length_c   1.000
_cell.angle_alpha   90.00
_cell.angle_beta   90.00
_cell.angle_gamma   90.00
#
_symmetry.space_group_name_H-M   'P 1'
#
loop_
_entity.id
_entity.type
_entity.pdbx_description
1 polymer ?
#
loop_
_entity_poly.entity_id
_entity_poly.type
_entity_poly.pdbx_seq_one_letter_code
_entity_poly.pdbx_strand_id
1 'polypeptide(L)'
;MEWYDLLSDGYGRIIEVMERVLTGLEEEDLNWQPRPDANSIGWLAWHLTRQQDAQISSLTGEEQLWTKDGWCTKFNREADPKDGGFGHTPEQVAAFKSPDIETLLAYTRATVERSRDYFHTLSAADLDRELDEPWFQPLPTVGVRLISILDDSILHAGQAAYVRGLRQGKGWQKY
;
A
#
# COMPACT_ATOMS: atom_id res chain seq x y z
N MET A 1 -6.65 25.01 6.97
CA MET A 1 -6.42 23.67 6.40
C MET A 1 -5.34 23.87 5.37
N GLU A 2 -4.13 23.45 5.72
CA GLU A 2 -2.95 23.52 4.88
C GLU A 2 -2.95 22.35 3.88
N TRP A 3 -2.10 22.40 2.86
CA TRP A 3 -2.04 21.36 1.82
C TRP A 3 -1.68 19.98 2.38
N TYR A 4 -0.83 19.92 3.42
CA TYR A 4 -0.48 18.66 4.07
C TYR A 4 -1.63 18.08 4.90
N ASP A 5 -2.57 18.92 5.38
CA ASP A 5 -3.78 18.41 6.06
C ASP A 5 -4.66 17.64 5.07
N LEU A 6 -4.77 18.13 3.82
CA LEU A 6 -5.51 17.45 2.74
C LEU A 6 -4.86 16.12 2.36
N LEU A 7 -3.53 16.08 2.24
CA LEU A 7 -2.82 14.82 1.98
C LEU A 7 -2.96 13.85 3.15
N SER A 8 -2.84 14.32 4.39
CA SER A 8 -3.01 13.50 5.59
C SER A 8 -4.43 12.92 5.71
N ASP A 9 -5.47 13.65 5.31
CA ASP A 9 -6.85 13.13 5.16
C ASP A 9 -6.91 12.05 4.07
N GLY A 10 -6.39 12.35 2.87
CA GLY A 10 -6.38 11.42 1.73
C GLY A 10 -5.71 10.09 2.06
N TYR A 11 -4.51 10.11 2.63
CA TYR A 11 -3.80 8.92 3.07
C TYR A 11 -4.49 8.23 4.26
N GLY A 12 -5.17 8.98 5.12
CA GLY A 12 -5.99 8.42 6.20
C GLY A 12 -7.08 7.48 5.71
N ARG A 13 -7.69 7.80 4.56
CA ARG A 13 -8.72 6.97 3.93
C ARG A 13 -8.20 5.59 3.51
N ILE A 14 -6.89 5.43 3.29
CA ILE A 14 -6.29 4.12 3.00
C ILE A 14 -6.53 3.19 4.19
N ILE A 15 -6.28 3.66 5.42
CA ILE A 15 -6.53 2.87 6.65
C ILE A 15 -8.01 2.53 6.75
N GLU A 16 -8.90 3.52 6.59
CA GLU A 16 -10.35 3.31 6.72
C GLU A 16 -10.88 2.25 5.72
N VAL A 17 -10.45 2.35 4.46
CA VAL A 17 -10.84 1.39 3.42
C VAL A 17 -10.26 0.02 3.75
N MET A 18 -8.99 -0.06 4.15
CA MET A 18 -8.33 -1.32 4.50
C MET A 18 -8.98 -2.01 5.69
N GLU A 19 -9.29 -1.27 6.76
CA GLU A 19 -10.03 -1.79 7.92
C GLU A 19 -11.39 -2.35 7.51
N ARG A 20 -12.13 -1.59 6.70
CA ARG A 20 -13.42 -2.05 6.17
C ARG A 20 -13.26 -3.28 5.29
N VAL A 21 -12.23 -3.36 4.46
CA VAL A 21 -12.00 -4.49 3.55
C VAL A 21 -11.56 -5.73 4.30
N LEU A 22 -10.72 -5.62 5.32
CA LEU A 22 -10.13 -6.79 5.97
C LEU A 22 -10.94 -7.32 7.15
N THR A 23 -11.75 -6.49 7.81
CA THR A 23 -12.49 -6.89 9.02
C THR A 23 -13.45 -8.05 8.76
N GLY A 24 -13.31 -9.12 9.55
CA GLY A 24 -14.14 -10.33 9.49
C GLY A 24 -13.85 -11.25 8.30
N LEU A 25 -12.70 -11.08 7.65
CA LEU A 25 -12.17 -12.12 6.75
C LEU A 25 -11.48 -13.20 7.56
N GLU A 26 -11.48 -14.42 7.03
CA GLU A 26 -10.62 -15.51 7.51
C GLU A 26 -9.38 -15.63 6.62
N GLU A 27 -8.38 -16.41 7.04
CA GLU A 27 -7.16 -16.65 6.26
C GLU A 27 -7.46 -17.18 4.84
N GLU A 28 -8.48 -18.05 4.71
CA GLU A 28 -8.91 -18.55 3.40
C GLU A 28 -9.42 -17.42 2.49
N ASP A 29 -10.13 -16.44 3.05
CA ASP A 29 -10.65 -15.32 2.27
C ASP A 29 -9.52 -14.38 1.81
N LEU A 30 -8.51 -14.15 2.66
CA LEU A 30 -7.33 -13.34 2.29
C LEU A 30 -6.56 -13.95 1.11
N ASN A 31 -6.49 -15.28 1.07
CA ASN A 31 -5.71 -16.02 0.09
C ASN A 31 -6.54 -16.51 -1.12
N TRP A 32 -7.87 -16.28 -1.12
CA TRP A 32 -8.73 -16.65 -2.23
C TRP A 32 -8.47 -15.77 -3.46
N GLN A 33 -8.31 -16.40 -4.62
CA GLN A 33 -8.20 -15.73 -5.90
C GLN A 33 -9.48 -15.93 -6.72
N PRO A 34 -10.07 -14.86 -7.28
CA PRO A 34 -11.22 -14.98 -8.19
C PRO A 34 -10.95 -15.83 -9.42
N ARG A 35 -9.71 -15.80 -9.91
CA ARG A 35 -9.18 -16.58 -11.03
C ARG A 35 -7.70 -16.88 -10.78
N PRO A 36 -7.12 -17.93 -11.40
CA PRO A 36 -5.71 -18.28 -11.19
C PRO A 36 -4.68 -17.21 -11.57
N ASP A 37 -5.10 -16.21 -12.37
CA ASP A 37 -4.30 -15.08 -12.83
C ASP A 37 -4.70 -13.76 -12.15
N ALA A 38 -5.49 -13.82 -11.07
CA ALA A 38 -5.99 -12.66 -10.35
C ALA A 38 -5.38 -12.57 -8.93
N ASN A 39 -5.12 -11.34 -8.49
CA ASN A 39 -4.61 -11.09 -7.14
C ASN A 39 -5.67 -11.43 -6.08
N SER A 40 -5.20 -11.99 -4.95
CA SER A 40 -6.03 -12.18 -3.76
C SER A 40 -6.15 -10.89 -2.95
N ILE A 41 -7.08 -10.85 -1.98
CA ILE A 41 -7.28 -9.69 -1.10
C ILE A 41 -6.00 -9.40 -0.31
N GLY A 42 -5.39 -10.42 0.28
CA GLY A 42 -4.18 -10.24 1.08
C GLY A 42 -2.97 -9.85 0.25
N TRP A 43 -2.87 -10.31 -1.01
CA TRP A 43 -1.82 -9.85 -1.93
C TRP A 43 -1.99 -8.36 -2.24
N LEU A 44 -3.21 -7.91 -2.55
CA LEU A 44 -3.50 -6.50 -2.84
C LEU A 44 -3.21 -5.60 -1.61
N ALA A 45 -3.62 -6.04 -0.43
CA ALA A 45 -3.37 -5.38 0.85
C ALA A 45 -1.87 -5.21 1.16
N TRP A 46 -1.09 -6.26 0.92
CA TRP A 46 0.36 -6.22 1.05
C TRP A 46 0.99 -5.33 -0.01
N HIS A 47 0.62 -5.50 -1.28
CA HIS A 47 1.18 -4.78 -2.43
C HIS A 47 1.05 -3.27 -2.26
N LEU A 48 -0.16 -2.76 -1.99
CA LEU A 48 -0.38 -1.33 -1.85
C LEU A 48 0.45 -0.74 -0.71
N THR A 49 0.56 -1.48 0.41
CA THR A 49 1.32 -1.02 1.58
C THR A 49 2.83 -1.05 1.29
N ARG A 50 3.32 -2.09 0.60
CA ARG A 50 4.72 -2.21 0.17
C ARG A 50 5.12 -1.09 -0.79
N GLN A 51 4.28 -0.81 -1.78
CA GLN A 51 4.53 0.23 -2.77
C GLN A 51 4.56 1.61 -2.12
N GLN A 52 3.68 1.88 -1.16
CA GLN A 52 3.71 3.11 -0.38
C GLN A 52 4.98 3.20 0.48
N ASP A 53 5.34 2.16 1.25
CA ASP A 53 6.54 2.14 2.09
C ASP A 53 7.82 2.37 1.28
N ALA A 54 7.99 1.60 0.19
CA ALA A 54 9.17 1.72 -0.67
C ALA A 54 9.33 3.12 -1.25
N GLN A 55 8.24 3.72 -1.74
CA GLN A 55 8.31 5.05 -2.36
C GLN A 55 8.46 6.18 -1.34
N ILE A 56 7.81 6.11 -0.18
CA ILE A 56 7.98 7.09 0.89
C ILE A 56 9.40 7.04 1.46
N SER A 57 9.94 5.84 1.69
CA SER A 57 11.34 5.70 2.12
C SER A 57 12.33 6.19 1.06
N SER A 58 12.04 6.02 -0.24
CA SER A 58 12.84 6.63 -1.29
C SER A 58 12.78 8.16 -1.28
N LEU A 59 11.64 8.76 -0.94
CA LEU A 59 11.49 10.22 -0.86
C LEU A 59 12.18 10.82 0.37
N THR A 60 12.22 10.09 1.48
CA THR A 60 12.87 10.52 2.73
C THR A 60 14.37 10.21 2.73
N GLY A 61 14.83 9.31 1.86
CA GLY A 61 16.20 8.80 1.86
C GLY A 61 16.50 7.84 3.02
N GLU A 62 15.46 7.33 3.69
CA GLU A 62 15.58 6.39 4.80
C GLU A 62 15.38 4.94 4.35
N GLU A 63 15.72 3.99 5.22
CA GLU A 63 15.43 2.58 4.99
C GLU A 63 13.91 2.31 4.95
N GLN A 64 13.48 1.31 4.16
CA GLN A 64 12.08 0.85 4.13
C GLN A 64 11.69 0.28 5.50
N LEU A 65 10.47 0.57 5.97
CA LEU A 65 9.95 -0.06 7.18
C LEU A 65 10.01 -1.58 7.03
N TRP A 66 9.75 -2.09 5.82
CA TRP A 66 9.81 -3.50 5.45
C TRP A 66 10.98 -4.27 6.07
N THR A 67 12.19 -3.71 5.97
CA THR A 67 13.42 -4.30 6.51
C THR A 67 13.75 -3.73 7.88
N LYS A 68 13.68 -2.40 8.05
CA LYS A 68 14.07 -1.69 9.28
C LYS A 68 13.30 -2.16 10.52
N ASP A 69 11.99 -2.38 10.37
CA ASP A 69 11.07 -2.72 11.46
C ASP A 69 10.68 -4.21 11.46
N GLY A 70 11.33 -5.02 10.62
CA GLY A 70 11.13 -6.48 10.56
C GLY A 70 9.75 -6.91 10.05
N TRP A 71 9.09 -6.10 9.22
CA TRP A 71 7.80 -6.49 8.61
C TRP A 71 7.97 -7.69 7.66
N CYS A 72 9.09 -7.81 6.96
CA CYS A 72 9.39 -9.00 6.14
C CYS A 72 9.22 -10.31 6.93
N THR A 73 9.75 -10.36 8.16
CA THR A 73 9.62 -11.51 9.06
C THR A 73 8.17 -11.76 9.47
N LYS A 74 7.42 -10.71 9.82
CA LYS A 74 5.98 -10.83 10.19
C LYS A 74 5.11 -11.34 9.03
N PHE A 75 5.51 -11.04 7.80
CA PHE A 75 4.88 -11.54 6.58
C PHE A 75 5.45 -12.89 6.11
N ASN A 76 6.42 -13.47 6.83
CA ASN A 76 7.13 -14.69 6.44
C ASN A 76 7.72 -14.60 5.02
N ARG A 77 8.39 -13.49 4.72
CA ARG A 77 9.05 -13.21 3.43
C ARG A 77 10.51 -12.85 3.63
N GLU A 78 11.28 -13.00 2.56
CA GLU A 78 12.66 -12.54 2.53
C GLU A 78 12.74 -11.01 2.71
N ALA A 79 13.83 -10.54 3.30
CA ALA A 79 14.11 -9.13 3.49
C ALA A 79 14.58 -8.44 2.19
N ASP A 80 13.90 -8.73 1.06
CA ASP A 80 14.20 -8.12 -0.23
C ASP A 80 13.44 -6.78 -0.36
N PRO A 81 14.14 -5.62 -0.40
CA PRO A 81 13.51 -4.32 -0.59
C PRO A 81 12.89 -4.13 -1.98
N LYS A 82 13.22 -5.00 -2.95
CA LYS A 82 12.66 -4.97 -4.32
C LYS A 82 11.40 -5.82 -4.46
N ASP A 83 11.11 -6.69 -3.48
CA ASP A 83 9.88 -7.47 -3.45
C ASP A 83 8.72 -6.59 -2.98
N GLY A 84 8.03 -6.02 -3.97
CA GLY A 84 6.83 -5.21 -3.78
C GLY A 84 5.63 -5.72 -4.56
N GLY A 85 5.73 -6.82 -5.30
CA GLY A 85 4.63 -7.36 -6.11
C GLY A 85 4.61 -6.91 -7.58
N PHE A 86 5.27 -5.81 -7.92
CA PHE A 86 5.33 -5.34 -9.31
C PHE A 86 6.03 -6.38 -10.20
N GLY A 87 5.35 -6.82 -11.25
CA GLY A 87 5.87 -7.83 -12.17
C GLY A 87 5.78 -9.28 -11.67
N HIS A 88 5.06 -9.54 -10.56
CA HIS A 88 4.80 -10.92 -10.13
C HIS A 88 4.07 -11.73 -11.22
N THR A 89 4.53 -12.96 -11.47
CA THR A 89 3.82 -13.92 -12.31
C THR A 89 2.60 -14.50 -11.58
N PRO A 90 1.63 -15.11 -12.29
CA PRO A 90 0.52 -15.82 -11.66
C PRO A 90 0.96 -16.85 -10.61
N GLU A 91 2.07 -17.56 -10.85
CA GLU A 91 2.63 -18.54 -9.91
C GLU A 91 3.15 -17.87 -8.64
N GLN A 92 3.80 -16.69 -8.76
CA GLN A 92 4.26 -15.92 -7.61
C GLN A 92 3.09 -15.35 -6.80
N VAL A 93 2.02 -14.91 -7.48
CA VAL A 93 0.77 -14.47 -6.83
C VAL A 93 0.09 -15.65 -6.11
N ALA A 94 0.05 -16.84 -6.73
CA ALA A 94 -0.49 -18.06 -6.10
C ALA A 94 0.34 -18.58 -4.92
N ALA A 95 1.66 -18.40 -4.98
CA ALA A 95 2.57 -18.75 -3.90
C ALA A 95 2.49 -17.79 -2.71
N PHE A 96 2.00 -16.56 -2.91
CA PHE A 96 1.82 -15.60 -1.83
C PHE A 96 0.87 -16.16 -0.76
N LYS A 97 1.29 -16.06 0.51
CA LYS A 97 0.49 -16.38 1.68
C LYS A 97 0.44 -15.16 2.57
N SER A 98 -0.78 -14.72 2.85
CA SER A 98 -1.06 -13.56 3.68
C SER A 98 -0.74 -13.88 5.15
N PRO A 99 -0.19 -12.94 5.93
CA PRO A 99 -0.24 -13.04 7.37
C PRO A 99 -1.67 -12.79 7.87
N ASP A 100 -1.85 -12.73 9.19
CA ASP A 100 -3.14 -12.34 9.76
C ASP A 100 -3.53 -10.89 9.43
N ILE A 101 -4.82 -10.59 9.63
CA ILE A 101 -5.41 -9.27 9.37
C ILE A 101 -4.75 -8.18 10.21
N GLU A 102 -4.44 -8.48 11.47
CA GLU A 102 -3.84 -7.50 12.38
C GLU A 102 -2.47 -7.05 11.86
N THR A 103 -1.67 -7.97 11.35
CA THR A 103 -0.36 -7.71 10.74
C THR A 103 -0.50 -6.86 9.48
N LEU A 104 -1.45 -7.17 8.59
CA LEU A 104 -1.73 -6.36 7.41
C LEU A 104 -2.09 -4.92 7.79
N LEU A 105 -3.06 -4.74 8.70
CA LEU A 105 -3.51 -3.43 9.13
C LEU A 105 -2.44 -2.66 9.90
N ALA A 106 -1.66 -3.34 10.75
CA ALA A 106 -0.58 -2.71 11.50
C ALA A 106 0.50 -2.18 10.56
N TYR A 107 0.84 -2.92 9.51
CA TYR A 107 1.79 -2.44 8.50
C TYR A 107 1.21 -1.24 7.73
N THR A 108 -0.03 -1.31 7.27
CA THR A 108 -0.69 -0.18 6.61
C THR A 108 -0.69 1.08 7.48
N ARG A 109 -1.02 0.96 8.76
CA ARG A 109 -1.02 2.09 9.71
C ARG A 109 0.39 2.66 9.88
N ALA A 110 1.40 1.82 10.06
CA ALA A 110 2.79 2.28 10.21
C ALA A 110 3.29 3.04 8.97
N THR A 111 2.96 2.54 7.78
CA THR A 111 3.33 3.18 6.52
C THR A 111 2.59 4.49 6.29
N VAL A 112 1.30 4.57 6.60
CA VAL A 112 0.52 5.81 6.52
C VAL A 112 1.00 6.84 7.53
N GLU A 113 1.32 6.44 8.76
CA GLU A 113 1.86 7.37 9.76
C GLU A 113 3.21 7.95 9.33
N ARG A 114 4.12 7.10 8.83
CA ARG A 114 5.39 7.56 8.25
C ARG A 114 5.21 8.53 7.09
N SER A 115 4.16 8.33 6.29
CA SER A 115 3.83 9.25 5.20
C SER A 115 3.39 10.61 5.73
N ARG A 116 2.55 10.63 6.76
CA ARG A 116 2.09 11.87 7.43
C ARG A 116 3.23 12.62 8.08
N ASP A 117 4.11 11.90 8.79
CA ASP A 117 5.32 12.48 9.38
C ASP A 117 6.15 13.18 8.30
N TYR A 118 6.34 12.52 7.14
CA TYR A 118 7.06 13.10 6.02
C TYR A 118 6.41 14.38 5.48
N PHE A 119 5.08 14.43 5.33
CA PHE A 119 4.39 15.62 4.84
C PHE A 119 4.67 16.84 5.71
N HIS A 120 4.74 16.66 7.03
CA HIS A 120 5.04 17.75 7.96
C HIS A 120 6.51 18.24 7.91
N THR A 121 7.41 17.50 7.24
CA THR A 121 8.80 17.95 7.03
C THR A 121 8.98 18.82 5.79
N LEU A 122 8.01 18.82 4.88
CA LEU A 122 8.12 19.46 3.58
C LEU A 122 7.63 20.91 3.61
N SER A 123 8.33 21.78 2.89
CA SER A 123 7.83 23.08 2.48
C SER A 123 7.05 22.98 1.17
N ALA A 124 6.28 24.02 0.82
CA ALA A 124 5.58 24.07 -0.46
C ALA A 124 6.56 24.02 -1.66
N ALA A 125 7.76 24.58 -1.54
CA ALA A 125 8.76 24.56 -2.61
C ALA A 125 9.36 23.16 -2.82
N ASP A 126 9.39 22.32 -1.78
CA ASP A 126 9.89 20.94 -1.91
C ASP A 126 8.98 20.09 -2.81
N LEU A 127 7.70 20.46 -2.95
CA LEU A 127 6.75 19.77 -3.82
C LEU A 127 7.10 19.89 -5.31
N ASP A 128 7.83 20.95 -5.69
CA ASP A 128 8.26 21.19 -7.08
C ASP A 128 9.63 20.56 -7.40
N ARG A 129 10.31 19.98 -6.40
CA ARG A 129 11.59 19.30 -6.61
C ARG A 129 11.41 18.09 -7.51
N GLU A 130 12.11 18.08 -8.64
CA GLU A 130 12.15 16.95 -9.56
C GLU A 130 12.85 15.74 -8.92
N LEU A 131 12.33 14.56 -9.22
CA LEU A 131 12.91 13.28 -8.86
C LEU A 131 13.77 12.75 -10.02
N ASP A 132 14.91 12.12 -9.71
CA ASP A 132 15.82 11.53 -10.71
C ASP A 132 15.26 10.21 -11.24
N GLU A 133 14.26 10.33 -12.10
CA GLU A 133 13.50 9.21 -12.65
C GLU A 133 13.37 9.33 -14.16
N PRO A 134 14.47 9.11 -14.90
CA PRO A 134 14.59 9.48 -16.31
C PRO A 134 13.68 8.68 -17.25
N TRP A 135 12.96 7.67 -16.74
CA TRP A 135 11.97 6.91 -17.49
C TRP A 135 10.67 7.69 -17.72
N PHE A 136 10.42 8.77 -16.97
CA PHE A 136 9.30 9.69 -17.17
C PHE A 136 9.74 10.96 -17.92
N GLN A 137 8.83 11.53 -18.71
CA GLN A 137 9.01 12.82 -19.38
C GLN A 137 7.67 13.60 -19.39
N PRO A 138 7.56 14.75 -18.68
CA PRO A 138 8.59 15.38 -17.83
C PRO A 138 8.93 14.51 -16.60
N LEU A 139 10.03 14.85 -15.90
CA LEU A 139 10.37 14.21 -14.62
C LEU A 139 9.25 14.49 -13.60
N PRO A 140 8.87 13.50 -12.77
CA PRO A 140 7.91 13.73 -11.71
C PRO A 140 8.52 14.59 -10.62
N THR A 141 7.71 15.45 -10.01
CA THR A 141 8.10 16.16 -8.80
C THR A 141 7.74 15.36 -7.55
N VAL A 142 8.23 15.77 -6.38
CA VAL A 142 7.79 15.22 -5.08
C VAL A 142 6.27 15.28 -4.96
N GLY A 143 5.65 16.42 -5.27
CA GLY A 143 4.19 16.58 -5.19
C GLY A 143 3.43 15.61 -6.10
N VAL A 144 3.90 15.43 -7.35
CA VAL A 144 3.32 14.43 -8.28
C VAL A 144 3.44 13.03 -7.70
N ARG A 145 4.63 12.66 -7.17
CA ARG A 145 4.86 11.34 -6.58
C ARG A 145 3.96 11.08 -5.37
N LEU A 146 3.74 12.06 -4.49
CA LEU A 146 2.82 11.90 -3.35
C LEU A 146 1.39 11.58 -3.82
N ILE A 147 0.91 12.24 -4.88
CA ILE A 147 -0.39 11.90 -5.46
C ILE A 147 -0.38 10.51 -6.12
N SER A 148 0.70 10.15 -6.83
CA SER A 148 0.82 8.81 -7.45
C SER A 148 0.77 7.69 -6.41
N ILE A 149 1.43 7.87 -5.26
CA ILE A 149 1.40 6.90 -4.16
C ILE A 149 -0.01 6.75 -3.58
N LEU A 150 -0.70 7.88 -3.37
CA LEU A 150 -2.09 7.87 -2.88
C LEU A 150 -3.03 7.16 -3.87
N ASP A 151 -2.92 7.48 -5.15
CA ASP A 151 -3.73 6.90 -6.22
C ASP A 151 -3.55 5.38 -6.29
N ASP A 152 -2.29 4.90 -6.38
CA ASP A 152 -1.95 3.48 -6.36
C ASP A 152 -2.57 2.76 -5.14
N SER A 153 -2.41 3.36 -3.96
CA SER A 153 -2.90 2.79 -2.70
C SER A 153 -4.41 2.65 -2.68
N ILE A 154 -5.14 3.70 -3.09
CA ILE A 154 -6.61 3.70 -3.10
C ILE A 154 -7.16 2.81 -4.22
N LEU A 155 -6.54 2.78 -5.40
CA LEU A 155 -6.94 1.89 -6.49
C LEU A 155 -6.85 0.43 -6.07
N HIS A 156 -5.74 0.02 -5.45
CA HIS A 156 -5.56 -1.36 -4.99
C HIS A 156 -6.43 -1.69 -3.77
N ALA A 157 -6.69 -0.75 -2.87
CA ALA A 157 -7.69 -0.94 -1.80
C ALA A 157 -9.11 -1.12 -2.37
N GLY A 158 -9.45 -0.38 -3.43
CA GLY A 158 -10.71 -0.56 -4.18
C GLY A 158 -10.81 -1.92 -4.88
N GLN A 159 -9.71 -2.40 -5.48
CA GLN A 159 -9.64 -3.75 -6.04
C GLN A 159 -9.85 -4.81 -4.95
N ALA A 160 -9.23 -4.66 -3.79
CA ALA A 160 -9.41 -5.57 -2.66
C ALA A 160 -10.87 -5.58 -2.17
N ALA A 161 -11.53 -4.41 -2.11
CA ALA A 161 -12.95 -4.31 -1.81
C ALA A 161 -13.83 -5.03 -2.85
N TYR A 162 -13.50 -4.89 -4.14
CA TYR A 162 -14.22 -5.57 -5.21
C TYR A 162 -14.06 -7.09 -5.12
N VAL A 163 -12.84 -7.59 -4.91
CA VAL A 163 -12.56 -9.03 -4.71
C VAL A 163 -13.30 -9.57 -3.50
N ARG A 164 -13.31 -8.83 -2.38
CA ARG A 164 -14.14 -9.19 -1.21
C ARG A 164 -15.62 -9.29 -1.59
N GLY A 165 -16.12 -8.36 -2.41
CA GLY A 165 -17.47 -8.40 -2.93
C GLY A 165 -17.80 -9.68 -3.69
N LEU A 166 -16.87 -10.18 -4.50
CA LEU A 166 -17.01 -11.45 -5.21
C LEU A 166 -16.99 -12.65 -4.24
N ARG A 167 -16.17 -12.59 -3.19
CA ARG A 167 -16.00 -13.70 -2.22
C ARG A 167 -17.13 -13.80 -1.21
N GLN A 168 -17.50 -12.69 -0.56
CA GLN A 168 -18.42 -12.65 0.59
C GLN A 168 -19.76 -11.93 0.27
N GLY A 169 -19.94 -11.37 -0.92
CA GLY A 169 -21.12 -10.56 -1.26
C GLY A 169 -21.06 -9.15 -0.65
N LYS A 170 -22.15 -8.64 -0.06
CA LYS A 170 -22.28 -7.24 0.40
C LYS A 170 -21.39 -6.84 1.59
N GLY A 171 -20.45 -7.67 2.03
CA GLY A 171 -19.63 -7.47 3.23
C GLY A 171 -18.79 -6.18 3.26
N TRP A 172 -18.49 -5.59 2.10
CA TRP A 172 -17.69 -4.36 1.96
C TRP A 172 -18.50 -3.05 2.03
N GLN A 173 -19.83 -3.12 2.05
CA GLN A 173 -20.75 -1.96 2.01
C GLN A 173 -21.50 -1.71 3.33
N LYS A 174 -20.96 -2.07 4.50
CA LYS A 174 -21.60 -1.67 5.76
C LYS A 174 -21.47 -0.14 5.96
N TYR A 175 -22.35 0.59 5.29
CA TYR A 175 -22.87 1.90 5.65
C TYR A 175 -24.34 1.71 6.02
#